data_AF-A0A9D8JMT9-F1
#
_entry.id   AF-A0A9D8JMT9-F1
#
_cell.length_a   1.000
_cell.length_b   1.000
_cell.length_c   1.000
_cell.angle_alpha   90.00
_cell.angle_beta   90.00
_cell.angle_gamma   90.00
#
_symmetry.space_group_name_H-M   'P 1'
#
loop_
_entity.id
_entity.type
_entity.pdbx_description
1 polymer ?
#
loop_
_entity_poly.entity_id
_entity_poly.type
_entity_poly.pdbx_seq_one_letter_code
_entity_poly.pdbx_strand_id
1 'polypeptide(L)'
;MHDLWNHNNYAVPPENLHLVEACITAVMPWELWVKKPDLLGYRFNADHYRGMVFFRPAKPAAQLAETIERLRRQVPDLDAALKGFERLPADLNDHNGFMVKDLEEWETRLNIFQKAEHEHPEWKLKVVTVLRPHDPDAVSKTVYQAWLRIGLLGPMRNTFEMQCRSPDAA
;
A
#
# COMPACT_ATOMS: atom_id res chain seq x y z
N MET A 1 -20.78 10.65 15.38
CA MET A 1 -19.72 9.94 14.63
C MET A 1 -18.81 11.04 14.12
N HIS A 2 -17.56 11.11 14.56
CA HIS A 2 -16.62 12.02 13.91
C HIS A 2 -16.36 11.43 12.53
N ASP A 3 -16.85 12.09 11.49
CA ASP A 3 -16.49 11.77 10.11
C ASP A 3 -14.97 11.98 10.01
N LEU A 4 -14.22 10.88 10.15
CA LEU A 4 -12.76 10.90 10.13
C LEU A 4 -12.33 11.23 8.69
N TRP A 5 -12.16 12.52 8.46
CA TRP A 5 -11.49 13.05 7.29
C TRP A 5 -10.02 12.57 7.33
N ASN A 6 -9.75 11.44 6.70
CA ASN A 6 -8.41 10.86 6.62
C ASN A 6 -7.78 11.15 5.25
N HIS A 7 -6.68 11.91 5.26
CA HIS A 7 -5.83 12.11 4.09
C HIS A 7 -4.49 11.42 4.28
N ASN A 8 -4.18 10.48 3.39
CA ASN A 8 -2.86 9.89 3.30
C ASN A 8 -2.03 10.67 2.29
N ASN A 9 -0.82 11.08 2.66
CA ASN A 9 0.03 11.89 1.82
C ASN A 9 1.38 11.21 1.65
N TYR A 10 1.78 10.98 0.41
CA TYR A 10 3.04 10.38 0.06
C TYR A 10 3.90 11.37 -0.70
N ALA A 11 5.11 11.60 -0.19
CA ALA A 11 6.18 12.25 -0.94
C ALA A 11 6.88 11.19 -1.79
N VAL A 12 6.82 11.34 -3.11
CA VAL A 12 7.40 10.37 -4.06
C VAL A 12 8.58 10.99 -4.81
N PRO A 13 9.61 10.21 -5.17
CA PRO A 13 10.64 10.69 -6.10
C PRO A 13 9.97 11.24 -7.38
N PRO A 14 10.33 12.44 -7.86
CA PRO A 14 9.64 13.06 -9.00
C PRO A 14 9.57 12.20 -10.26
N GLU A 15 10.65 11.49 -10.55
CA GLU A 15 10.77 10.54 -11.66
C GLU A 15 9.79 9.36 -11.56
N ASN A 16 9.30 9.02 -10.36
CA ASN A 16 8.40 7.89 -10.16
C ASN A 16 6.92 8.25 -10.27
N LEU A 17 6.54 9.53 -10.40
CA LEU A 17 5.12 9.91 -10.32
C LEU A 17 4.25 9.21 -11.37
N HIS A 18 4.77 9.03 -12.58
CA HIS A 18 4.09 8.31 -13.66
C HIS A 18 3.95 6.80 -13.36
N LEU A 19 4.97 6.18 -12.75
CA LEU A 19 4.90 4.79 -12.29
C LEU A 19 3.89 4.64 -11.16
N VAL A 20 3.80 5.63 -10.26
CA VAL A 20 2.79 5.64 -9.18
C VAL A 20 1.39 5.70 -9.78
N GLU A 21 1.16 6.54 -10.80
CA GLU A 21 -0.13 6.58 -11.48
C GLU A 21 -0.50 5.22 -12.07
N ALA A 22 0.41 4.61 -12.83
CA ALA A 22 0.18 3.31 -13.46
C ALA A 22 -0.07 2.20 -12.43
N CYS A 23 0.76 2.15 -11.38
CA CYS A 23 0.65 1.17 -10.31
C CYS A 23 -0.68 1.27 -9.57
N ILE A 24 -1.03 2.47 -9.06
CA ILE A 24 -2.26 2.66 -8.28
C ILE A 24 -3.50 2.40 -9.15
N THR A 25 -3.51 2.87 -10.41
CA THR A 25 -4.61 2.61 -11.34
C THR A 25 -4.82 1.12 -11.60
N ALA A 26 -3.73 0.36 -11.69
CA ALA A 26 -3.79 -1.08 -11.96
C ALA A 26 -4.28 -1.89 -10.75
N VAL A 27 -3.77 -1.59 -9.54
CA VAL A 27 -3.93 -2.51 -8.40
C VAL A 27 -4.91 -2.04 -7.33
N MET A 28 -5.15 -0.73 -7.21
CA MET A 28 -6.04 -0.20 -6.17
C MET A 28 -7.47 -0.03 -6.70
N PRO A 29 -8.50 -0.18 -5.83
CA PRO A 29 -9.89 0.07 -6.21
C PRO A 29 -10.26 1.57 -6.20
N TRP A 30 -9.26 2.45 -6.13
CA TRP A 30 -9.49 3.88 -5.90
C TRP A 30 -9.74 4.64 -7.20
N GLU A 31 -10.58 5.67 -7.11
CA GLU A 31 -10.90 6.52 -8.24
C GLU A 31 -9.89 7.67 -8.34
N LEU A 32 -9.32 7.87 -9.53
CA LEU A 32 -8.48 9.04 -9.80
C LEU A 32 -9.34 10.30 -9.80
N TRP A 33 -9.08 11.19 -8.84
CA TRP A 33 -9.84 12.41 -8.62
C TRP A 33 -9.09 13.68 -9.06
N VAL A 34 -7.77 13.71 -8.86
CA VAL A 34 -6.91 14.82 -9.26
C VAL A 34 -5.74 14.30 -10.06
N LYS A 35 -5.54 14.88 -11.24
CA LYS A 35 -4.35 14.66 -12.07
C LYS A 35 -3.76 16.01 -12.48
N LYS A 36 -2.60 16.32 -11.92
CA LYS A 36 -1.77 17.48 -12.25
C LYS A 36 -0.32 17.03 -12.41
N PRO A 37 0.54 17.79 -13.12
CA PRO A 37 1.96 17.45 -13.25
C PRO A 37 2.69 17.24 -11.92
N ASP A 38 2.23 17.89 -10.86
CA ASP A 38 2.84 17.88 -9.53
C ASP A 38 1.92 17.28 -8.45
N LEU A 39 0.83 16.62 -8.82
CA LEU A 39 -0.10 16.04 -7.85
C LEU A 39 -0.99 14.96 -8.49
N LEU A 40 -0.99 13.78 -7.87
CA LEU A 40 -2.03 12.78 -8.08
C LEU A 40 -2.87 12.68 -6.81
N GLY A 41 -4.19 12.58 -6.98
CA GLY A 41 -5.13 12.39 -5.87
C GLY A 41 -6.14 11.30 -6.20
N TYR A 42 -6.29 10.33 -5.31
CA TYR A 42 -7.25 9.24 -5.45
C TYR A 42 -8.22 9.21 -4.27
N ARG A 43 -9.46 8.80 -4.54
CA ARG A 43 -10.51 8.62 -3.54
C ARG A 43 -10.68 7.15 -3.21
N PHE A 44 -10.84 6.86 -1.93
CA PHE A 44 -11.03 5.48 -1.47
C PHE A 44 -12.44 4.95 -1.77
N ASN A 45 -13.43 5.83 -1.94
CA ASN A 45 -14.79 5.50 -2.34
C ASN A 45 -15.52 6.72 -2.91
N ALA A 46 -16.78 6.52 -3.28
CA ALA A 46 -17.65 7.57 -3.84
C ALA A 46 -18.13 8.61 -2.81
N ASP A 47 -17.97 8.37 -1.50
CA ASP A 47 -18.35 9.32 -0.45
C ASP A 47 -17.19 10.29 -0.22
N HIS A 48 -17.41 11.57 -0.51
CA HIS A 48 -16.39 12.62 -0.49
C HIS A 48 -15.75 12.81 0.90
N TYR A 49 -16.38 12.30 1.96
CA TYR A 49 -15.90 12.43 3.35
C TYR A 49 -15.12 11.22 3.86
N ARG A 50 -15.04 10.12 3.11
CA ARG A 50 -14.44 8.85 3.58
C ARG A 50 -12.98 8.63 3.16
N GLY A 51 -12.27 9.71 2.88
CA GLY A 51 -10.82 9.75 2.80
C GLY A 51 -10.24 9.68 1.39
N MET A 52 -9.01 10.18 1.29
CA MET A 52 -8.26 10.30 0.05
C MET A 52 -6.79 10.00 0.26
N VAL A 53 -6.09 9.69 -0.83
CA VAL A 53 -4.63 9.67 -0.88
C VAL A 53 -4.12 10.66 -1.90
N PHE A 54 -3.05 11.36 -1.55
CA PHE A 54 -2.32 12.25 -2.45
C PHE A 54 -0.88 11.79 -2.60
N PHE A 55 -0.38 11.85 -3.83
CA PHE A 55 1.01 11.59 -4.18
C PHE A 55 1.60 12.86 -4.76
N ARG A 56 2.66 13.36 -4.13
CA ARG A 56 3.32 14.59 -4.53
C ARG A 56 4.79 14.33 -4.84
N PRO A 57 5.29 14.70 -6.03
CA PRO A 57 6.70 14.60 -6.34
C PRO A 57 7.50 15.54 -5.43
N ALA A 58 8.54 15.01 -4.79
CA ALA A 58 9.38 15.74 -3.86
C ALA A 58 10.84 15.32 -3.99
N LYS A 59 11.72 16.28 -4.30
CA LYS A 59 13.18 16.03 -4.39
C LYS A 59 13.77 15.36 -3.13
N PRO A 60 13.37 15.73 -1.89
CA PRO A 60 13.84 15.03 -0.70
C PRO A 60 13.49 13.54 -0.65
N ALA A 61 12.40 13.10 -1.27
CA ALA A 61 12.05 11.68 -1.33
C ALA A 61 13.04 10.89 -2.20
N ALA A 62 13.46 11.46 -3.34
CA ALA A 62 14.51 10.89 -4.18
C ALA A 62 15.84 10.79 -3.41
N GLN A 63 16.24 11.88 -2.75
CA GLN A 63 17.48 11.93 -1.95
C GLN A 63 17.48 10.90 -0.81
N LEU A 64 16.35 10.72 -0.12
CA LEU A 64 16.21 9.73 0.94
C LEU A 64 16.36 8.31 0.38
N ALA A 65 15.68 7.99 -0.73
CA ALA A 65 15.77 6.69 -1.37
C ALA A 65 17.21 6.38 -1.83
N GLU A 66 17.86 7.32 -2.52
CA GLU A 66 19.26 7.19 -2.94
C GLU A 66 20.21 6.99 -1.75
N THR A 67 19.99 7.75 -0.67
CA THR A 67 20.82 7.65 0.54
C THR A 67 20.68 6.29 1.21
N ILE A 68 19.45 5.80 1.37
CA ILE A 68 19.20 4.47 1.96
C ILE A 68 19.84 3.38 1.09
N GLU A 69 19.63 3.42 -0.22
CA GLU A 69 20.23 2.45 -1.15
C GLU A 69 21.76 2.46 -1.11
N ARG A 70 22.38 3.64 -1.05
CA ARG A 70 23.82 3.77 -0.88
C ARG A 70 24.28 3.17 0.44
N LEU A 71 23.59 3.48 1.55
CA LEU A 71 23.95 2.97 2.87
C LEU A 71 23.79 1.45 2.96
N ARG A 72 22.76 0.86 2.35
CA ARG A 72 22.58 -0.60 2.26
C ARG A 72 23.79 -1.31 1.64
N ARG A 73 24.39 -0.70 0.60
CA ARG A 73 25.59 -1.25 -0.05
C ARG A 73 26.86 -1.07 0.77
N GLN A 74 26.92 -0.05 1.62
CA GLN A 74 28.13 0.34 2.35
C GLN A 74 28.19 -0.21 3.77
N VAL A 75 27.04 -0.49 4.38
CA VAL A 75 26.91 -0.88 5.80
C VAL A 75 26.11 -2.19 5.89
N PRO A 76 26.78 -3.36 5.89
CA PRO A 76 26.11 -4.67 5.87
C PRO A 76 25.13 -4.88 7.02
N ASP A 77 25.46 -4.42 8.23
CA ASP A 77 24.60 -4.56 9.41
C ASP A 77 23.30 -3.76 9.27
N LEU A 78 23.37 -2.58 8.63
CA LEU A 78 22.18 -1.79 8.32
C LEU A 78 21.31 -2.50 7.28
N ASP A 79 21.90 -3.05 6.21
CA ASP A 79 21.15 -3.80 5.21
C ASP A 79 20.51 -5.06 5.83
N ALA A 80 21.21 -5.75 6.72
CA ALA A 80 20.66 -6.89 7.46
C ALA A 80 19.49 -6.47 8.35
N ALA A 81 19.60 -5.35 9.07
CA ALA A 81 18.51 -4.82 9.88
C ALA A 81 17.28 -4.42 9.05
N LEU A 82 17.49 -3.71 7.94
CA LEU A 82 16.43 -3.33 7.01
C LEU A 82 15.75 -4.56 6.39
N LYS A 83 16.52 -5.57 5.96
CA LYS A 83 15.98 -6.86 5.51
C LYS A 83 15.18 -7.56 6.61
N GLY A 84 15.59 -7.42 7.87
CA GLY A 84 14.82 -7.87 9.04
C GLY A 84 13.43 -7.24 9.07
N PHE A 85 13.35 -5.89 9.03
CA PHE A 85 12.08 -5.17 8.96
C PHE A 85 11.24 -5.53 7.72
N GLU A 86 11.88 -5.73 6.56
CA GLU A 86 11.21 -6.12 5.31
C GLU A 86 10.60 -7.54 5.35
N ARG A 87 11.07 -8.38 6.28
CA ARG A 87 10.59 -9.74 6.53
C ARG A 87 9.60 -9.82 7.68
N LEU A 88 9.44 -8.77 8.47
CA LEU A 88 8.42 -8.77 9.51
C LEU A 88 7.04 -8.99 8.87
N PRO A 89 6.14 -9.72 9.55
CA PRO A 89 4.74 -9.73 9.18
C PRO A 89 4.19 -8.30 9.24
N ALA A 90 3.02 -8.11 8.67
CA ALA A 90 2.49 -6.77 8.50
C ALA A 90 2.43 -5.97 9.80
N ASP A 91 2.84 -4.69 9.74
CA ASP A 91 2.87 -3.82 10.91
C ASP A 91 1.45 -3.34 11.24
N LEU A 92 0.85 -3.94 12.27
CA LEU A 92 -0.46 -3.56 12.77
C LEU A 92 -0.50 -2.11 13.29
N ASN A 93 0.65 -1.52 13.63
CA ASN A 93 0.72 -0.18 14.20
C ASN A 93 0.93 0.94 13.16
N ASP A 94 1.35 0.61 11.94
CA ASP A 94 1.69 1.62 10.92
C ASP A 94 1.32 1.15 9.50
N HIS A 95 0.02 1.19 9.21
CA HIS A 95 -0.56 0.82 7.91
C HIS A 95 -1.77 1.68 7.54
N ASN A 96 -2.20 1.55 6.28
CA ASN A 96 -3.43 2.17 5.77
C ASN A 96 -4.43 1.10 5.33
N GLY A 97 -5.54 0.98 6.04
CA GLY A 97 -6.60 0.02 5.72
C GLY A 97 -7.64 0.56 4.74
N PHE A 98 -8.15 -0.31 3.86
CA PHE A 98 -9.34 -0.06 3.05
C PHE A 98 -10.20 -1.32 2.94
N MET A 99 -11.50 -1.12 2.79
CA MET A 99 -12.49 -2.19 2.64
C MET A 99 -12.87 -2.33 1.16
N VAL A 100 -12.97 -3.58 0.68
CA VAL A 100 -13.63 -3.92 -0.58
C VAL A 100 -15.03 -4.49 -0.32
N LYS A 101 -15.85 -4.57 -1.36
CA LYS A 101 -17.29 -4.84 -1.24
C LYS A 101 -17.60 -6.24 -0.70
N ASP A 102 -16.96 -7.25 -1.27
CA ASP A 102 -17.24 -8.66 -1.02
C ASP A 102 -16.01 -9.54 -1.28
N LEU A 103 -16.14 -10.83 -0.98
CA LEU A 103 -15.04 -11.80 -1.06
C LEU A 103 -14.57 -11.99 -2.50
N GLU A 104 -15.48 -11.95 -3.48
CA GLU A 104 -15.14 -12.07 -4.89
C GLU A 104 -14.25 -10.90 -5.36
N GLU A 105 -14.62 -9.67 -4.99
CA GLU A 105 -13.77 -8.50 -5.26
C GLU A 105 -12.41 -8.63 -4.56
N TRP A 106 -12.40 -9.08 -3.31
CA TRP A 106 -11.18 -9.25 -2.53
C TRP A 106 -10.20 -10.26 -3.17
N GLU A 107 -10.70 -11.43 -3.58
CA GLU A 107 -9.88 -12.45 -4.26
C GLU A 107 -9.39 -11.96 -5.62
N THR A 108 -10.25 -11.31 -6.39
CA THR A 108 -9.91 -10.73 -7.69
C THR A 108 -8.78 -9.70 -7.55
N ARG A 109 -8.90 -8.78 -6.59
CA ARG A 109 -7.91 -7.74 -6.33
C ARG A 109 -6.59 -8.32 -5.83
N LEU A 110 -6.63 -9.32 -4.94
CA LEU A 110 -5.43 -10.01 -4.48
C LEU A 110 -4.69 -10.66 -5.65
N ASN A 111 -5.41 -11.34 -6.55
CA ASN A 111 -4.84 -11.94 -7.75
C ASN A 111 -4.24 -10.89 -8.70
N ILE A 112 -4.92 -9.76 -8.92
CA ILE A 112 -4.38 -8.63 -9.70
C ILE A 112 -3.07 -8.14 -9.09
N PHE A 113 -3.02 -7.97 -7.77
CA PHE A 113 -1.82 -7.50 -7.08
C PHE A 113 -0.67 -8.51 -7.19
N GLN A 114 -0.93 -9.80 -6.96
CA GLN A 114 0.07 -10.87 -7.08
C GLN A 114 0.62 -10.99 -8.51
N LYS A 115 -0.26 -10.84 -9.51
CA LYS A 115 0.14 -10.83 -10.92
C LYS A 115 1.03 -9.61 -11.21
N ALA A 116 0.63 -8.42 -10.76
CA ALA A 116 1.41 -7.21 -10.94
C ALA A 116 2.76 -7.24 -10.20
N GLU A 117 2.85 -7.89 -9.04
CA GLU A 117 4.12 -8.15 -8.33
C GLU A 117 5.13 -8.89 -9.22
N HIS A 118 4.68 -9.81 -10.08
CA HIS A 118 5.53 -10.51 -11.01
C HIS A 118 5.79 -9.74 -12.32
N GLU A 119 4.74 -9.14 -12.90
CA GLU A 119 4.79 -8.50 -14.22
C GLU A 119 5.42 -7.11 -14.20
N HIS A 120 5.38 -6.43 -13.05
CA HIS A 120 5.85 -5.06 -12.87
C HIS A 120 6.85 -4.94 -11.69
N PRO A 121 8.04 -5.55 -11.80
CA PRO A 121 9.04 -5.50 -10.73
C PRO A 121 9.48 -4.06 -10.38
N GLU A 122 9.35 -3.11 -11.30
CA GLU A 122 9.63 -1.69 -11.08
C GLU A 122 8.70 -1.03 -10.05
N TRP A 123 7.50 -1.57 -9.85
CA TRP A 123 6.55 -1.07 -8.83
C TRP A 123 6.89 -1.55 -7.42
N LYS A 124 7.76 -2.56 -7.31
CA LYS A 124 8.20 -3.13 -6.02
C LYS A 124 7.02 -3.53 -5.14
N LEU A 125 6.01 -4.14 -5.76
CA LEU A 125 4.86 -4.68 -5.06
C LEU A 125 5.26 -5.93 -4.28
N LYS A 126 4.61 -6.15 -3.13
CA LYS A 126 4.77 -7.38 -2.36
C LYS A 126 3.52 -7.70 -1.56
N VAL A 127 2.99 -8.92 -1.69
CA VAL A 127 2.04 -9.45 -0.71
C VAL A 127 2.81 -9.87 0.55
N VAL A 128 2.61 -9.16 1.65
CA VAL A 128 3.29 -9.39 2.93
C VAL A 128 2.69 -10.56 3.67
N THR A 129 1.36 -10.58 3.79
CA THR A 129 0.63 -11.62 4.53
C THR A 129 -0.81 -11.67 4.03
N VAL A 130 -1.39 -12.87 3.99
CA VAL A 130 -2.81 -13.09 3.74
C VAL A 130 -3.37 -13.86 4.92
N LEU A 131 -4.40 -13.32 5.56
CA LEU A 131 -5.10 -13.92 6.70
C LEU A 131 -6.59 -14.04 6.35
N ARG A 132 -7.13 -15.22 6.54
CA ARG A 132 -8.56 -15.52 6.40
C ARG A 132 -9.22 -15.57 7.77
N PRO A 133 -10.55 -15.40 7.84
CA PRO A 133 -11.29 -15.72 9.05
C PRO A 133 -10.89 -17.09 9.59
N HIS A 134 -10.60 -17.15 10.89
CA HIS A 134 -10.21 -18.37 11.62
C HIS A 134 -8.79 -18.91 11.37
N ASP A 135 -7.96 -18.26 10.55
CA ASP A 135 -6.53 -18.57 10.57
C ASP A 135 -5.97 -18.32 11.98
N PRO A 136 -4.99 -19.12 12.46
CA PRO A 136 -4.45 -18.99 13.82
C PRO A 136 -3.93 -17.58 14.15
N ASP A 137 -3.37 -16.91 13.14
CA ASP A 137 -2.78 -15.58 13.25
C ASP A 137 -3.72 -14.45 12.79
N ALA A 138 -4.98 -14.78 12.46
CA ALA A 138 -5.96 -13.78 12.05
C ALA A 138 -6.25 -12.79 13.20
N VAL A 139 -6.13 -11.50 12.92
CA VAL A 139 -6.41 -10.43 13.90
C VAL A 139 -7.91 -10.39 14.22
N SER A 140 -8.74 -10.85 13.29
CA SER A 140 -10.19 -10.93 13.46
C SER A 140 -10.76 -12.20 12.84
N LYS A 141 -11.81 -12.74 13.47
CA LYS A 141 -12.58 -13.88 12.96
C LYS A 141 -13.64 -13.49 11.93
N THR A 142 -13.78 -12.20 11.63
CA THR A 142 -14.89 -11.68 10.82
C THR A 142 -14.43 -10.99 9.55
N VAL A 143 -13.12 -10.92 9.28
CA VAL A 143 -12.59 -10.28 8.06
C VAL A 143 -11.51 -11.12 7.40
N TYR A 144 -11.52 -11.10 6.07
CA TYR A 144 -10.39 -11.47 5.23
C TYR A 144 -9.45 -10.26 5.17
N GLN A 145 -8.15 -10.49 5.32
CA GLN A 145 -7.12 -9.44 5.38
C GLN A 145 -5.98 -9.80 4.42
N ALA A 146 -5.63 -8.90 3.52
CA ALA A 146 -4.41 -8.99 2.72
C ALA A 146 -3.55 -7.75 2.98
N TRP A 147 -2.30 -7.99 3.35
CA TRP A 147 -1.33 -6.96 3.65
C TRP A 147 -0.40 -6.79 2.46
N LEU A 148 -0.40 -5.59 1.90
CA LEU A 148 0.17 -5.28 0.59
C LEU A 148 1.19 -4.16 0.74
N ARG A 149 2.39 -4.30 0.19
CA ARG A 149 3.42 -3.26 0.22
C ARG A 149 3.66 -2.68 -1.17
N ILE A 150 3.78 -1.37 -1.26
CA ILE A 150 4.17 -0.65 -2.48
C ILE A 150 5.52 0.03 -2.26
N GLY A 151 6.62 -0.65 -2.62
CA GLY A 151 7.98 -0.15 -2.45
C GLY A 151 8.27 1.14 -3.21
N LEU A 152 7.54 1.41 -4.31
CA LEU A 152 7.68 2.64 -5.11
C LEU A 152 7.36 3.92 -4.32
N LEU A 153 6.54 3.82 -3.28
CA LEU A 153 6.19 4.97 -2.41
C LEU A 153 7.29 5.33 -1.41
N GLY A 154 8.38 4.57 -1.40
CA GLY A 154 9.51 4.76 -0.50
C GLY A 154 9.64 3.63 0.52
N PRO A 155 10.67 3.70 1.38
CA PRO A 155 11.03 2.61 2.29
C PRO A 155 10.23 2.61 3.62
N MET A 156 9.37 3.61 3.85
CA MET A 156 8.64 3.81 5.10
C MET A 156 7.14 3.93 4.83
N ARG A 157 6.30 3.42 5.74
CA ARG A 157 4.84 3.67 5.77
C ARG A 157 4.08 3.39 4.48
N ASN A 158 4.45 2.31 3.78
CA ASN A 158 3.91 1.96 2.46
C ASN A 158 3.16 0.62 2.44
N THR A 159 2.74 0.16 3.62
CA THR A 159 1.95 -1.07 3.77
C THR A 159 0.48 -0.71 3.88
N PHE A 160 -0.34 -1.40 3.10
CA PHE A 160 -1.78 -1.26 3.02
C PHE A 160 -2.44 -2.55 3.47
N GLU A 161 -3.60 -2.43 4.10
CA GLU A 161 -4.42 -3.57 4.47
C GLU A 161 -5.71 -3.55 3.64
N MET A 162 -5.90 -4.56 2.79
CA MET A 162 -7.15 -4.78 2.08
C MET A 162 -8.03 -5.74 2.87
N GLN A 163 -9.22 -5.28 3.24
CA GLN A 163 -10.15 -6.03 4.07
C GLN A 163 -11.47 -6.31 3.35
N CYS A 164 -12.05 -7.47 3.64
CA CYS A 164 -13.43 -7.80 3.30
C CYS A 164 -14.10 -8.47 4.49
N ARG A 165 -15.38 -8.15 4.77
CA ARG A 165 -16.14 -8.87 5.79
C ARG A 165 -16.40 -10.32 5.35
N SER A 166 -16.33 -11.24 6.30
CA SER A 166 -16.74 -12.62 6.07
C SER A 166 -18.24 -12.65 5.74
N PRO A 167 -18.68 -13.48 4.77
CA PRO A 167 -20.11 -13.72 4.54
C PRO A 167 -20.84 -14.19 5.80
N ASP A 168 -20.13 -14.88 6.69
CA ASP A 168 -20.65 -15.44 7.93
C ASP A 168 -20.58 -14.46 9.12
N ALA A 169 -20.05 -13.25 8.91
CA ALA A 169 -19.99 -12.21 9.93
C ALA A 169 -21.33 -11.47 10.02
N ALA A 170 -22.30 -12.09 10.70
CA ALA A 170 -23.52 -11.43 11.18
C ALA A 170 -23.22 -10.50 12.37
#